data_AF-A0A850X9G1-F1
#
_entry.id   AF-A0A850X9G1-F1
#
_cell.length_a   1.000
_cell.length_b   1.000
_cell.length_c   1.000
_cell.angle_alpha   90.00
_cell.angle_beta   90.00
_cell.angle_gamma   90.00
#
_symmetry.space_group_name_H-M   'P 1'
#
loop_
_entity.id
_entity.type
_entity.pdbx_description
1 polymer ?
#
loop_
_entity_poly.entity_id
_entity_poly.type
_entity_poly.pdbx_seq_one_letter_code
_entity_poly.pdbx_strand_id
1 'polypeptide(L)'
;RAFPEQDVYTTPVYFSSDWLNEYWDAIAVDDYRFVYMGPKGSWTPFHADVFRSYSWSANICGRKKWLLYPAGQEEYLKDRHGNLPFDVTAPALRDKSVYPRYNQSQPPVEIVQEAGEIVFIPSGWHHQVYNLREINEWKDPMDDWHLQCQLIMKSCTGIDYKEFYNFLKVIAENRISVLENGLDDEASAKNTPKAAISTLGMLHAVFDLKRTVKVLTSLSANEDFKKLDLTSLSPPPEALLHHLKAAIDTALL
;
A
#
# COMPACT_ATOMS: atom_id res chain seq x y z
N ARG A 1 2.92 -4.53 22.06
CA ARG A 1 1.91 -5.06 21.12
C ARG A 1 2.02 -6.57 21.19
N ALA A 2 0.93 -7.31 21.40
CA ALA A 2 0.97 -8.77 21.35
C ALA A 2 0.73 -9.17 19.89
N PHE A 3 1.72 -9.82 19.28
CA PHE A 3 1.58 -10.38 17.93
C PHE A 3 1.11 -11.83 18.09
N PRO A 4 0.10 -12.27 17.32
CA PRO A 4 -0.29 -13.68 17.33
C PRO A 4 0.87 -14.53 16.81
N GLU A 5 1.16 -15.64 17.49
CA GLU A 5 2.20 -16.60 17.06
C GLU A 5 1.77 -17.46 15.85
N GLN A 6 0.49 -17.37 15.46
CA GLN A 6 -0.09 -18.18 14.38
C GLN A 6 -0.14 -17.42 13.06
N ASP A 7 0.41 -18.05 12.02
CA ASP A 7 0.20 -17.67 10.62
C ASP A 7 -1.21 -18.07 10.18
N VAL A 8 -2.16 -17.13 10.30
CA VAL A 8 -3.58 -17.36 10.01
C VAL A 8 -3.93 -17.32 8.53
N TYR A 9 -3.02 -16.84 7.66
CA TYR A 9 -3.17 -16.89 6.21
C TYR A 9 -1.82 -16.87 5.48
N THR A 10 -1.82 -17.28 4.21
CA THR A 10 -0.69 -17.10 3.29
C THR A 10 -1.04 -16.07 2.22
N THR A 11 -0.16 -15.11 1.97
CA THR A 11 -0.34 -14.12 0.89
C THR A 11 -0.37 -14.80 -0.48
N PRO A 12 -1.42 -14.61 -1.30
CA PRO A 12 -1.44 -15.12 -2.66
C PRO A 12 -0.24 -14.59 -3.47
N VAL A 13 0.35 -15.44 -4.31
CA VAL A 13 1.58 -15.12 -5.06
C VAL A 13 1.47 -13.84 -5.89
N TYR A 14 0.29 -13.51 -6.41
CA TYR A 14 0.08 -12.29 -7.19
C TYR A 14 0.19 -11.00 -6.38
N PHE A 15 0.17 -11.09 -5.05
CA PHE A 15 0.28 -9.96 -4.12
C PHE A 15 1.54 -10.03 -3.27
N SER A 16 2.49 -10.92 -3.60
CA SER A 16 3.67 -11.13 -2.76
C SER A 16 4.77 -10.09 -2.96
N SER A 17 4.67 -9.26 -4.00
CA SER A 17 5.54 -8.08 -4.19
C SER A 17 5.07 -6.92 -3.30
N ASP A 18 5.01 -7.16 -2.01
CA ASP A 18 4.50 -6.25 -0.99
C ASP A 18 5.66 -5.55 -0.28
N TRP A 19 6.04 -4.40 -0.82
CA TRP A 19 7.17 -3.64 -0.33
C TRP A 19 7.01 -3.20 1.13
N LEU A 20 5.77 -2.84 1.53
CA LEU A 20 5.45 -2.34 2.86
C LEU A 20 5.65 -3.43 3.90
N ASN A 21 5.13 -4.62 3.64
CA ASN A 21 5.34 -5.74 4.55
C ASN A 21 6.74 -6.34 4.44
N GLU A 22 7.43 -6.27 3.29
CA GLU A 22 8.85 -6.67 3.20
C GLU A 22 9.74 -5.90 4.18
N TYR A 23 9.54 -4.58 4.29
CA TYR A 23 10.26 -3.75 5.25
C TYR A 23 9.93 -4.14 6.69
N TRP A 24 8.64 -4.23 7.02
CA TRP A 24 8.20 -4.54 8.38
C TRP A 24 8.59 -5.94 8.83
N ASP A 25 8.51 -6.94 7.94
CA ASP A 25 8.92 -8.31 8.22
C ASP A 25 10.43 -8.39 8.48
N ALA A 26 11.25 -7.54 7.84
CA ALA A 26 12.70 -7.48 8.06
C ALA A 26 13.07 -6.93 9.46
N ILE A 27 12.26 -6.04 10.01
CA ILE A 27 12.51 -5.42 11.33
C ILE A 27 11.66 -6.02 12.47
N ALA A 28 10.63 -6.80 12.14
CA ALA A 28 9.78 -7.58 13.03
C ALA A 28 9.14 -6.80 14.21
N VAL A 29 8.76 -5.54 13.97
CA VAL A 29 8.17 -4.66 15.00
C VAL A 29 6.73 -4.19 14.72
N ASP A 30 6.25 -4.33 13.49
CA ASP A 30 4.87 -3.98 13.07
C ASP A 30 4.51 -4.69 11.75
N ASP A 31 3.34 -4.40 11.17
CA ASP A 31 2.97 -4.75 9.80
C ASP A 31 1.97 -3.77 9.16
N TYR A 32 1.78 -3.87 7.84
CA TYR A 32 0.67 -3.27 7.09
C TYR A 32 -0.36 -4.34 6.72
N ARG A 33 -0.87 -5.07 7.73
CA ARG A 33 -1.91 -6.08 7.57
C ARG A 33 -3.12 -5.70 8.43
N PHE A 34 -4.28 -5.56 7.80
CA PHE A 34 -5.47 -5.03 8.48
C PHE A 34 -6.63 -6.03 8.43
N VAL A 35 -7.33 -6.14 9.56
CA VAL A 35 -8.63 -6.81 9.62
C VAL A 35 -9.72 -5.74 9.69
N TYR A 36 -10.56 -5.68 8.67
CA TYR A 36 -11.69 -4.77 8.61
C TYR A 36 -12.97 -5.47 9.05
N MET A 37 -13.62 -4.93 10.08
CA MET A 37 -14.91 -5.41 10.59
C MET A 37 -15.86 -4.23 10.74
N GLY A 38 -17.10 -4.38 10.27
CA GLY A 38 -18.11 -3.33 10.37
C GLY A 38 -19.53 -3.85 10.13
N PRO A 39 -20.55 -3.27 10.80
CA PRO A 39 -21.95 -3.69 10.65
C PRO A 39 -22.51 -3.26 9.29
N LYS A 40 -23.69 -3.76 8.92
CA LYS A 40 -24.39 -3.38 7.69
C LYS A 40 -24.67 -1.89 7.68
N GLY A 41 -24.45 -1.26 6.54
CA GLY A 41 -24.67 0.17 6.36
C GLY A 41 -23.52 1.03 6.90
N SER A 42 -22.54 0.45 7.60
CA SER A 42 -21.26 1.13 7.80
C SER A 42 -20.51 1.23 6.47
N TRP A 43 -19.68 2.26 6.36
CA TRP A 43 -18.96 2.56 5.15
C TRP A 43 -17.68 3.32 5.47
N THR A 44 -16.69 3.20 4.58
CA THR A 44 -15.43 3.93 4.65
C THR A 44 -15.50 5.10 3.68
N PRO A 45 -15.20 6.34 4.12
CA PRO A 45 -15.19 7.53 3.28
C PRO A 45 -14.32 7.44 2.04
N PHE A 46 -14.53 8.35 1.09
CA PHE A 46 -13.72 8.41 -0.12
C PHE A 46 -12.26 8.74 0.20
N HIS A 47 -11.35 7.84 -0.16
CA HIS A 47 -9.92 7.96 0.13
C HIS A 47 -9.07 7.19 -0.89
N ALA A 48 -7.78 7.43 -0.91
CA ALA A 48 -6.79 6.48 -1.45
C ALA A 48 -5.99 5.89 -0.28
N ASP A 49 -5.43 4.71 -0.48
CA ASP A 49 -4.62 4.05 0.54
C ASP A 49 -3.39 4.89 0.92
N VAL A 50 -2.87 4.65 2.13
CA VAL A 50 -1.66 5.31 2.64
C VAL A 50 -0.51 5.16 1.65
N PHE A 51 0.30 6.20 1.50
CA PHE A 51 1.34 6.30 0.46
C PHE A 51 0.85 6.18 -0.99
N ARG A 52 -0.47 6.22 -1.23
CA ARG A 52 -1.07 5.88 -2.52
C ARG A 52 -0.61 4.50 -3.00
N SER A 53 -0.35 3.58 -2.06
CA SER A 53 0.03 2.20 -2.37
C SER A 53 -1.10 1.51 -3.14
N TYR A 54 -0.78 0.35 -3.74
CA TYR A 54 -1.86 -0.58 -4.06
C TYR A 54 -2.33 -1.26 -2.77
N SER A 55 -3.50 -1.88 -2.80
CA SER A 55 -3.95 -2.79 -1.75
C SER A 55 -4.70 -3.98 -2.34
N TRP A 56 -4.88 -5.02 -1.54
CA TRP A 56 -5.80 -6.10 -1.87
C TRP A 56 -6.62 -6.44 -0.63
N SER A 57 -7.90 -6.75 -0.84
CA SER A 57 -8.85 -7.08 0.22
C SER A 57 -9.48 -8.42 -0.07
N ALA A 58 -9.20 -9.42 0.78
CA ALA A 58 -9.92 -10.68 0.78
C ALA A 58 -11.17 -10.53 1.67
N ASN A 59 -12.35 -10.71 1.08
CA ASN A 59 -13.59 -10.62 1.83
C ASN A 59 -13.94 -12.01 2.38
N ILE A 60 -13.64 -12.23 3.66
CA ILE A 60 -13.90 -13.52 4.32
C ILE A 60 -15.40 -13.79 4.43
N CYS A 61 -16.20 -12.74 4.59
CA CYS A 61 -17.61 -12.84 4.93
C CYS A 61 -18.40 -11.57 4.60
N GLY A 62 -19.72 -11.67 4.55
CA GLY A 62 -20.59 -10.54 4.22
C GLY A 62 -20.44 -10.11 2.75
N ARG A 63 -20.86 -8.87 2.44
CA ARG A 63 -20.80 -8.31 1.08
C ARG A 63 -20.37 -6.86 1.13
N LYS A 64 -19.46 -6.47 0.25
CA LYS A 64 -18.98 -5.08 0.14
C LYS A 64 -19.31 -4.50 -1.21
N LYS A 65 -19.76 -3.24 -1.24
CA LYS A 65 -19.86 -2.46 -2.47
C LYS A 65 -18.72 -1.47 -2.52
N TRP A 66 -17.97 -1.48 -3.61
CA TRP A 66 -16.91 -0.52 -3.84
C TRP A 66 -17.32 0.44 -4.95
N LEU A 67 -17.04 1.73 -4.74
CA LEU A 67 -17.07 2.77 -5.75
C LEU A 67 -15.63 3.16 -6.03
N LEU A 68 -15.12 2.83 -7.22
CA LEU A 68 -13.72 2.97 -7.56
C LEU A 68 -13.53 4.07 -8.62
N TYR A 69 -12.60 4.99 -8.36
CA TYR A 69 -12.20 6.04 -9.29
C TYR A 69 -10.74 5.81 -9.72
N PRO A 70 -10.48 5.63 -11.03
CA PRO A 70 -9.13 5.56 -11.55
C PRO A 70 -8.30 6.78 -11.15
N ALA A 71 -7.00 6.57 -10.91
CA ALA A 71 -6.08 7.65 -10.57
C ALA A 71 -6.18 8.83 -11.56
N GLY A 72 -6.30 10.04 -11.03
CA GLY A 72 -6.55 11.27 -11.76
C GLY A 72 -8.02 11.69 -11.82
N GLN A 73 -8.98 10.77 -11.64
CA GLN A 73 -10.40 11.12 -11.61
C GLN A 73 -10.79 11.93 -10.37
N GLU A 74 -10.06 11.77 -9.27
CA GLU A 74 -10.28 12.51 -8.03
C GLU A 74 -10.14 14.04 -8.22
N GLU A 75 -9.35 14.48 -9.20
CA GLU A 75 -9.12 15.90 -9.50
C GLU A 75 -10.39 16.60 -9.99
N TYR A 76 -11.32 15.86 -10.60
CA TYR A 76 -12.62 16.37 -11.02
C TYR A 76 -13.65 16.37 -9.89
N LEU A 77 -13.39 15.62 -8.82
CA LEU A 77 -14.25 15.51 -7.65
C LEU A 77 -13.93 16.54 -6.57
N LYS A 78 -12.83 17.31 -6.71
CA LYS A 78 -12.46 18.34 -5.75
C LYS A 78 -13.49 19.47 -5.69
N ASP A 79 -13.74 19.96 -4.48
CA ASP A 79 -14.52 21.18 -4.29
C ASP A 79 -13.72 22.41 -4.77
N ARG A 80 -14.34 23.59 -4.74
CA ARG A 80 -13.72 24.87 -5.11
C ARG A 80 -12.52 25.26 -4.23
N HIS A 81 -12.32 24.59 -3.10
CA HIS A 81 -11.21 24.78 -2.17
C HIS A 81 -10.09 23.75 -2.38
N GLY A 82 -10.28 22.78 -3.30
CA GLY A 82 -9.32 21.72 -3.59
C GLY A 82 -9.46 20.48 -2.72
N ASN A 83 -10.49 20.40 -1.86
CA ASN A 83 -10.71 19.25 -0.98
C ASN A 83 -11.46 18.14 -1.71
N LEU A 84 -11.13 16.89 -1.38
CA LEU A 84 -11.89 15.73 -1.86
C LEU A 84 -13.21 15.60 -1.08
N PRO A 85 -14.27 15.06 -1.71
CA PRO A 85 -15.54 14.85 -1.04
C PRO A 85 -15.39 13.75 0.02
N PHE A 86 -16.11 13.87 1.11
CA PHE A 86 -16.18 12.81 2.13
C PHE A 86 -17.04 11.62 1.65
N ASP A 87 -18.16 11.92 0.98
CA ASP A 87 -19.10 10.97 0.38
C ASP A 87 -19.28 11.27 -1.11
N VAL A 88 -18.80 10.39 -1.99
CA VAL A 88 -18.93 10.55 -3.46
C VAL A 88 -20.35 10.34 -3.99
N THR A 89 -21.28 9.92 -3.14
CA THR A 89 -22.70 9.75 -3.49
C THR A 89 -23.56 10.95 -3.05
N ALA A 90 -22.98 11.91 -2.33
CA ALA A 90 -23.71 13.04 -1.80
C ALA A 90 -24.30 13.92 -2.92
N PRO A 91 -25.57 14.37 -2.80
CA PRO A 91 -26.19 15.24 -3.82
C PRO A 91 -25.43 16.54 -4.08
N ALA A 92 -24.68 17.01 -3.08
CA ALA A 92 -23.87 18.23 -3.15
C ALA A 92 -22.83 18.21 -4.29
N LEU A 93 -22.37 17.03 -4.73
CA LEU A 93 -21.43 16.93 -5.86
C LEU A 93 -21.99 17.53 -7.15
N ARG A 94 -23.31 17.61 -7.30
CA ARG A 94 -23.97 18.20 -8.48
C ARG A 94 -24.05 19.72 -8.44
N ASP A 95 -23.76 20.33 -7.29
CA ASP A 95 -23.72 21.79 -7.16
C ASP A 95 -22.41 22.33 -7.76
N LYS A 96 -22.52 22.91 -8.96
CA LYS A 96 -21.38 23.50 -9.68
C LYS A 96 -20.71 24.66 -8.93
N SER A 97 -21.40 25.30 -7.99
CA SER A 97 -20.81 26.36 -7.16
C SER A 97 -19.85 25.80 -6.11
N VAL A 98 -20.04 24.53 -5.72
CA VAL A 98 -19.21 23.81 -4.75
C VAL A 98 -18.21 22.91 -5.47
N TYR A 99 -18.66 22.12 -6.46
CA TYR A 99 -17.86 21.17 -7.23
C TYR A 99 -17.85 21.55 -8.72
N PRO A 100 -17.04 22.55 -9.12
CA PRO A 100 -17.11 23.13 -10.46
C PRO A 100 -16.72 22.16 -11.58
N ARG A 101 -15.94 21.11 -11.27
CA ARG A 101 -15.41 20.15 -12.25
C ARG A 101 -16.13 18.79 -12.24
N TYR A 102 -17.11 18.58 -11.37
CA TYR A 102 -17.77 17.27 -11.21
C TYR A 102 -18.31 16.69 -12.52
N ASN A 103 -18.91 17.53 -13.36
CA ASN A 103 -19.47 17.10 -14.66
C ASN A 103 -18.42 16.59 -15.67
N GLN A 104 -17.12 16.77 -15.40
CA GLN A 104 -16.03 16.24 -16.20
C GLN A 104 -15.56 14.87 -15.72
N SER A 105 -15.97 14.46 -14.50
CA SER A 105 -15.64 13.18 -13.92
C SER A 105 -16.40 12.06 -14.61
N GLN A 106 -15.76 10.90 -14.74
CA GLN A 106 -16.43 9.67 -15.14
C GLN A 106 -17.19 9.07 -13.94
N PRO A 107 -18.27 8.31 -14.18
CA PRO A 107 -18.90 7.55 -13.10
C PRO A 107 -17.90 6.55 -12.48
N PRO A 108 -18.07 6.22 -11.19
CA PRO A 108 -17.22 5.22 -10.56
C PRO A 108 -17.38 3.87 -11.24
N VAL A 109 -16.31 3.08 -11.23
CA VAL A 109 -16.43 1.64 -11.46
C VAL A 109 -17.05 1.04 -10.19
N GLU A 110 -18.26 0.53 -10.33
CA GLU A 110 -18.98 -0.10 -9.22
C GLU A 110 -18.75 -1.60 -9.23
N ILE A 111 -18.28 -2.14 -8.11
CA ILE A 111 -18.17 -3.59 -7.92
C ILE A 111 -18.86 -4.00 -6.62
N VAL A 112 -19.43 -5.20 -6.63
CA VAL A 112 -19.89 -5.87 -5.42
C VAL A 112 -19.00 -7.07 -5.20
N GLN A 113 -18.33 -7.08 -4.05
CA GLN A 113 -17.47 -8.15 -3.61
C GLN A 113 -18.26 -9.09 -2.70
N GLU A 114 -18.34 -10.35 -3.10
CA GLU A 114 -18.96 -11.45 -2.35
C GLU A 114 -17.96 -12.07 -1.37
N ALA A 115 -18.44 -12.99 -0.52
CA ALA A 115 -17.59 -13.75 0.38
C ALA A 115 -16.68 -14.71 -0.41
N GLY A 116 -15.42 -14.83 -0.01
CA GLY A 116 -14.38 -15.61 -0.67
C GLY A 116 -13.67 -14.89 -1.82
N GLU A 117 -14.16 -13.72 -2.25
CA GLU A 117 -13.55 -12.96 -3.34
C GLU A 117 -12.44 -12.04 -2.86
N ILE A 118 -11.45 -11.82 -3.73
CA ILE A 118 -10.37 -10.86 -3.52
C ILE A 118 -10.55 -9.71 -4.51
N VAL A 119 -10.49 -8.48 -4.00
CA VAL A 119 -10.42 -7.26 -4.81
C VAL A 119 -9.01 -6.71 -4.71
N PHE A 120 -8.43 -6.37 -5.85
CA PHE A 120 -7.17 -5.63 -5.95
C PHE A 120 -7.47 -4.16 -6.30
N ILE A 121 -6.90 -3.24 -5.53
CA ILE A 121 -7.02 -1.80 -5.72
C ILE A 121 -5.68 -1.27 -6.22
N PRO A 122 -5.58 -0.79 -7.47
CA PRO A 122 -4.33 -0.26 -7.98
C PRO A 122 -3.91 1.04 -7.27
N SER A 123 -2.59 1.30 -7.27
CA SER A 123 -2.03 2.50 -6.64
C SER A 123 -2.68 3.79 -7.08
N GLY A 124 -3.06 4.63 -6.10
CA GLY A 124 -3.67 5.93 -6.32
C GLY A 124 -5.14 5.91 -6.74
N TRP A 125 -5.79 4.74 -6.80
CA TRP A 125 -7.22 4.66 -7.06
C TRP A 125 -7.99 5.06 -5.81
N HIS A 126 -8.72 6.17 -5.91
CA HIS A 126 -9.56 6.61 -4.82
C HIS A 126 -10.84 5.79 -4.80
N HIS A 127 -11.30 5.44 -3.62
CA HIS A 127 -12.42 4.54 -3.46
C HIS A 127 -13.23 4.81 -2.20
N GLN A 128 -14.49 4.38 -2.25
CA GLN A 128 -15.44 4.42 -1.14
C GLN A 128 -16.11 3.05 -1.03
N VAL A 129 -16.22 2.53 0.19
CA VAL A 129 -16.63 1.13 0.42
C VAL A 129 -17.80 1.07 1.38
N TYR A 130 -18.84 0.32 1.02
CA TYR A 130 -20.02 0.11 1.85
C TYR A 130 -20.17 -1.36 2.23
N ASN A 131 -20.50 -1.64 3.48
CA ASN A 131 -20.86 -2.99 3.92
C ASN A 131 -22.36 -3.23 3.64
N LEU A 132 -22.67 -4.06 2.64
CA LEU A 132 -24.04 -4.34 2.17
C LEU A 132 -24.75 -5.45 2.97
N ARG A 133 -24.00 -6.43 3.50
CA ARG A 133 -24.53 -7.54 4.31
C ARG A 133 -23.55 -7.92 5.41
N GLU A 134 -24.10 -8.28 6.56
CA GLU A 134 -23.41 -8.63 7.81
C GLU A 134 -22.97 -10.10 7.89
N ILE A 135 -22.03 -10.38 8.82
CA ILE A 135 -22.10 -11.57 9.70
C ILE A 135 -22.92 -11.16 10.94
N ASN A 136 -23.91 -11.98 11.31
CA ASN A 136 -24.50 -11.94 12.64
C ASN A 136 -23.82 -12.99 13.52
N GLU A 137 -22.99 -12.55 14.46
CA GLU A 137 -22.68 -13.12 15.79
C GLU A 137 -21.50 -12.34 16.38
N TRP A 138 -21.41 -12.27 17.72
CA TRP A 138 -20.46 -11.49 18.57
C TRP A 138 -20.93 -10.08 19.00
N LYS A 139 -21.38 -9.98 20.27
CA LYS A 139 -21.68 -8.74 21.01
C LYS A 139 -21.24 -8.88 22.49
N ASP A 140 -20.41 -7.92 22.93
CA ASP A 140 -19.88 -7.53 24.27
C ASP A 140 -18.74 -8.33 24.95
N PRO A 141 -17.78 -7.70 25.69
CA PRO A 141 -17.33 -6.28 25.74
C PRO A 141 -15.79 -6.04 25.65
N MET A 142 -15.35 -4.80 25.37
CA MET A 142 -13.96 -4.32 25.60
C MET A 142 -13.94 -2.82 25.98
N ASP A 143 -13.14 -2.46 26.99
CA ASP A 143 -12.90 -1.09 27.49
C ASP A 143 -11.61 -0.45 26.91
N ASP A 144 -11.47 0.89 27.08
CA ASP A 144 -10.33 1.78 26.71
C ASP A 144 -10.21 2.29 25.26
N TRP A 145 -11.28 2.94 24.78
CA TRP A 145 -11.33 3.63 23.47
C TRP A 145 -10.50 4.93 23.37
N HIS A 146 -10.15 5.59 24.47
CA HIS A 146 -9.61 6.96 24.47
C HIS A 146 -8.10 7.06 24.24
N LEU A 147 -7.36 5.96 24.42
CA LEU A 147 -5.92 5.89 24.13
C LEU A 147 -5.63 5.84 22.62
N GLN A 148 -6.61 5.54 21.77
CA GLN A 148 -6.45 5.54 20.32
C GLN A 148 -6.25 6.93 19.71
N CYS A 149 -6.67 8.02 20.37
CA CYS A 149 -6.49 9.36 19.83
C CYS A 149 -5.01 9.82 19.80
N GLN A 150 -4.12 9.15 20.52
CA GLN A 150 -2.66 9.39 20.48
C GLN A 150 -1.97 8.60 19.34
N LEU A 151 -2.57 7.50 18.85
CA LEU A 151 -2.13 6.73 17.67
C LEU A 151 -2.37 7.46 16.35
N ILE A 152 -3.33 8.39 16.33
CA ILE A 152 -3.77 9.11 15.12
C ILE A 152 -2.67 10.03 14.53
N MET A 153 -1.67 10.43 15.33
CA MET A 153 -0.55 11.26 14.85
C MET A 153 0.60 10.44 14.24
N LYS A 154 0.81 9.19 14.69
CA LYS A 154 1.70 8.23 13.99
C LYS A 154 1.01 7.64 12.76
N SER A 155 -0.33 7.63 12.75
CA SER A 155 -1.15 7.07 11.68
C SER A 155 -1.27 7.92 10.41
N CYS A 156 -0.85 9.19 10.40
CA CYS A 156 -1.03 10.04 9.22
C CYS A 156 -0.09 9.67 8.07
N THR A 157 1.14 9.20 8.37
CA THR A 157 2.10 8.80 7.33
C THR A 157 2.92 7.56 7.66
N GLY A 158 2.92 7.01 8.88
CA GLY A 158 3.49 5.69 9.17
C GLY A 158 4.98 5.44 8.92
N ILE A 159 5.77 6.41 8.42
CA ILE A 159 7.21 6.30 8.15
C ILE A 159 7.89 7.69 8.15
N ASP A 160 9.12 7.80 8.65
CA ASP A 160 9.98 8.98 8.49
C ASP A 160 10.94 8.85 7.27
N TYR A 161 11.73 9.89 6.97
CA TYR A 161 12.64 9.88 5.81
C TYR A 161 13.74 8.81 5.88
N LYS A 162 14.28 8.52 7.07
CA LYS A 162 15.32 7.50 7.25
C LYS A 162 14.71 6.10 7.19
N GLU A 163 13.55 5.92 7.80
CA GLU A 163 12.75 4.70 7.68
C GLU A 163 12.33 4.46 6.22
N PHE A 164 11.94 5.50 5.48
CA PHE A 164 11.60 5.42 4.06
C PHE A 164 12.83 5.08 3.20
N TYR A 165 14.01 5.61 3.52
CA TYR A 165 15.25 5.17 2.90
C TYR A 165 15.52 3.68 3.17
N ASN A 166 15.40 3.24 4.42
CA ASN A 166 15.61 1.85 4.79
C ASN A 166 14.60 0.92 4.10
N PHE A 167 13.36 1.38 3.94
CA PHE A 167 12.33 0.73 3.13
C PHE A 167 12.80 0.55 1.67
N LEU A 168 13.26 1.62 1.00
CA LEU A 168 13.80 1.54 -0.37
C LEU A 168 15.03 0.62 -0.47
N LYS A 169 15.88 0.61 0.56
CA LYS A 169 17.06 -0.26 0.64
C LYS A 169 16.66 -1.74 0.73
N VAL A 170 15.73 -2.09 1.61
CA VAL A 170 15.24 -3.48 1.74
C VAL A 170 14.66 -3.97 0.42
N ILE A 171 13.86 -3.13 -0.25
CA ILE A 171 13.31 -3.46 -1.57
C ILE A 171 14.45 -3.76 -2.55
N ALA A 172 15.43 -2.85 -2.63
CA ALA A 172 16.58 -2.95 -3.54
C ALA A 172 17.39 -4.24 -3.34
N GLU A 173 17.80 -4.51 -2.11
CA GLU A 173 18.66 -5.65 -1.77
C GLU A 173 17.98 -6.99 -2.06
N ASN A 174 16.68 -7.11 -1.81
CA ASN A 174 15.92 -8.31 -2.12
C ASN A 174 15.89 -8.61 -3.63
N ARG A 175 15.71 -7.61 -4.49
CA ARG A 175 15.67 -7.82 -5.96
C ARG A 175 17.06 -8.04 -6.54
N ILE A 176 18.08 -7.33 -6.05
CA ILE A 176 19.48 -7.58 -6.45
C ILE A 176 19.84 -9.05 -6.15
N SER A 177 19.52 -9.53 -4.95
CA SER A 177 19.77 -10.93 -4.57
C SER A 177 19.10 -11.94 -5.50
N VAL A 178 17.90 -11.65 -6.03
CA VAL A 178 17.21 -12.51 -7.02
C VAL A 178 17.90 -12.47 -8.39
N LEU A 179 18.43 -11.32 -8.80
CA LEU A 179 19.16 -11.18 -10.07
C LEU A 179 20.55 -11.83 -10.02
N GLU A 180 21.24 -11.76 -8.88
CA GLU A 180 22.60 -12.29 -8.71
C GLU A 180 22.64 -13.82 -8.52
N ASN A 181 21.64 -14.40 -7.84
CA ASN A 181 21.67 -15.82 -7.45
C ASN A 181 20.91 -16.77 -8.41
N GLY A 182 20.19 -16.24 -9.41
CA GLY A 182 19.38 -17.09 -10.31
C GLY A 182 18.22 -17.82 -9.61
N LEU A 183 17.42 -18.58 -10.38
CA LEU A 183 16.24 -19.33 -9.91
C LEU A 183 16.60 -20.62 -9.12
N ASP A 184 17.85 -20.83 -8.73
CA ASP A 184 18.36 -22.17 -8.37
C ASP A 184 18.06 -22.64 -6.94
N ASP A 185 17.44 -21.82 -6.09
CA ASP A 185 17.05 -22.20 -4.73
C ASP A 185 15.58 -22.61 -4.60
N GLU A 186 15.19 -23.71 -5.26
CA GLU A 186 13.93 -24.42 -4.94
C GLU A 186 13.97 -25.10 -3.55
N ALA A 187 15.12 -25.13 -2.86
CA ALA A 187 15.33 -26.00 -1.70
C ALA A 187 15.07 -25.38 -0.31
N SER A 188 14.63 -24.12 -0.19
CA SER A 188 14.30 -23.50 1.12
C SER A 188 12.93 -22.78 1.15
N ALA A 189 12.12 -22.95 0.11
CA ALA A 189 10.90 -22.19 -0.09
C ALA A 189 9.73 -22.67 0.79
N LYS A 190 9.64 -22.15 2.01
CA LYS A 190 8.34 -21.90 2.67
C LYS A 190 8.36 -20.53 3.36
N ASN A 191 7.52 -19.63 2.86
CA ASN A 191 7.13 -18.33 3.45
C ASN A 191 8.23 -17.26 3.64
N THR A 192 9.09 -17.01 2.64
CA THR A 192 9.96 -15.80 2.66
C THR A 192 9.69 -14.89 1.46
N PRO A 193 9.79 -13.55 1.61
CA PRO A 193 9.56 -12.60 0.51
C PRO A 193 10.44 -12.88 -0.73
N LYS A 194 11.67 -13.36 -0.52
CA LYS A 194 12.61 -13.74 -1.60
C LYS A 194 12.07 -14.85 -2.50
N ALA A 195 11.48 -15.91 -1.92
CA ALA A 195 10.91 -17.01 -2.69
C ALA A 195 9.74 -16.55 -3.56
N ALA A 196 8.95 -15.62 -3.04
CA ALA A 196 7.80 -15.09 -3.76
C ALA A 196 8.22 -14.14 -4.90
N ILE A 197 9.24 -13.29 -4.70
CA ILE A 197 9.82 -12.45 -5.77
C ILE A 197 10.45 -13.31 -6.87
N SER A 198 11.17 -14.39 -6.49
CA SER A 198 11.73 -15.35 -7.45
C SER A 198 10.65 -15.95 -8.36
N THR A 199 9.47 -16.25 -7.80
CA THR A 199 8.31 -16.76 -8.54
C THR A 199 7.75 -15.75 -9.57
N LEU A 200 7.83 -14.44 -9.29
CA LEU A 200 7.39 -13.38 -10.21
C LEU A 200 8.38 -13.16 -11.38
N GLY A 201 9.61 -13.65 -11.25
CA GLY A 201 10.62 -13.68 -12.30
C GLY A 201 11.45 -12.40 -12.44
N MET A 202 12.53 -12.52 -13.22
CA MET A 202 13.57 -11.48 -13.36
C MET A 202 13.04 -10.15 -13.90
N LEU A 203 12.10 -10.17 -14.85
CA LEU A 203 11.54 -8.94 -15.43
C LEU A 203 10.76 -8.10 -14.41
N HIS A 204 10.10 -8.76 -13.45
CA HIS A 204 9.43 -8.09 -12.34
C HIS A 204 10.44 -7.43 -11.41
N ALA A 205 11.53 -8.14 -11.07
CA ALA A 205 12.63 -7.58 -10.28
C ALA A 205 13.28 -6.37 -10.96
N VAL A 206 13.53 -6.42 -12.27
CA VAL A 206 14.09 -5.29 -13.04
C VAL A 206 13.12 -4.10 -13.06
N PHE A 207 11.82 -4.33 -13.20
CA PHE A 207 10.82 -3.26 -13.13
C PHE A 207 10.85 -2.57 -11.76
N ASP A 208 10.86 -3.34 -10.68
CA ASP A 208 10.92 -2.83 -9.30
C ASP A 208 12.18 -1.98 -9.08
N LEU A 209 13.36 -2.49 -9.49
CA LEU A 209 14.61 -1.75 -9.36
C LEU A 209 14.59 -0.42 -10.12
N LYS A 210 14.01 -0.38 -11.32
CA LYS A 210 13.84 0.88 -12.08
C LYS A 210 12.94 1.89 -11.33
N ARG A 211 11.90 1.42 -10.63
CA ARG A 211 11.05 2.28 -9.79
C ARG A 211 11.81 2.78 -8.57
N THR A 212 12.55 1.90 -7.89
CA THR A 212 13.39 2.27 -6.73
C THR A 212 14.46 3.30 -7.11
N VAL A 213 15.13 3.16 -8.26
CA VAL A 213 16.08 4.17 -8.76
C VAL A 213 15.41 5.52 -8.94
N LYS A 214 14.21 5.56 -9.55
CA LYS A 214 13.47 6.82 -9.76
C LYS A 214 13.12 7.48 -8.43
N VAL A 215 12.57 6.72 -7.49
CA VAL A 215 12.14 7.24 -6.18
C VAL A 215 13.35 7.67 -5.35
N LEU A 216 14.41 6.87 -5.29
CA LEU A 216 15.64 7.20 -4.58
C LEU A 216 16.32 8.44 -5.15
N THR A 217 16.32 8.61 -6.48
CA THR A 217 16.81 9.85 -7.12
C THR A 217 16.02 11.07 -6.65
N SER A 218 14.68 10.96 -6.59
CA SER A 218 13.82 12.04 -6.09
C SER A 218 14.04 12.31 -4.60
N LEU A 219 14.23 11.28 -3.79
CA LEU A 219 14.53 11.41 -2.36
C LEU A 219 15.88 12.11 -2.15
N SER A 220 16.94 11.70 -2.84
CA SER A 220 18.27 12.34 -2.79
C SER A 220 18.26 13.78 -3.28
N ALA A 221 17.35 14.14 -4.17
CA ALA A 221 17.18 15.51 -4.64
C ALA A 221 16.38 16.40 -3.67
N ASN A 222 15.67 15.82 -2.69
CA ASN A 222 14.83 16.55 -1.76
C ASN A 222 15.67 17.38 -0.76
N GLU A 223 15.36 18.68 -0.65
CA GLU A 223 16.13 19.62 0.18
C GLU A 223 16.04 19.33 1.68
N ASP A 224 14.95 18.74 2.17
CA ASP A 224 14.80 18.41 3.58
C ASP A 224 15.54 17.12 3.92
N PHE A 225 15.55 16.14 3.00
CA PHE A 225 16.35 14.93 3.15
C PHE A 225 17.85 15.23 3.22
N LYS A 226 18.35 16.17 2.38
CA LYS A 226 19.76 16.59 2.39
C LYS A 226 20.24 17.24 3.69
N LYS A 227 19.32 17.76 4.50
CA LYS A 227 19.63 18.38 5.80
C LYS A 227 19.80 17.37 6.92
N LEU A 228 19.42 16.11 6.70
CA LEU A 228 19.54 15.06 7.70
C LEU A 228 20.97 14.54 7.81
N ASP A 229 21.36 14.10 9.01
CA ASP A 229 22.59 13.33 9.16
C ASP A 229 22.40 11.92 8.56
N LEU A 230 23.02 11.72 7.39
CA LEU A 230 22.94 10.48 6.62
C LEU A 230 24.03 9.47 6.98
N THR A 231 24.95 9.79 7.91
CA THR A 231 26.05 8.87 8.30
C THR A 231 25.53 7.59 8.95
N SER A 232 24.33 7.63 9.53
CA SER A 232 23.61 6.47 10.05
C SER A 232 23.06 5.52 8.98
N LEU A 233 23.04 5.92 7.70
CA LEU A 233 22.53 5.11 6.60
C LEU A 233 23.65 4.28 5.97
N SER A 234 23.45 2.97 5.89
CA SER A 234 24.41 2.05 5.29
C SER A 234 23.69 1.08 4.33
N PRO A 235 24.09 1.01 3.05
CA PRO A 235 25.07 1.87 2.39
C PRO A 235 24.59 3.34 2.31
N PRO A 236 25.45 4.32 1.95
CA PRO A 236 24.99 5.67 1.63
C PRO A 236 24.03 5.68 0.41
N PRO A 237 23.08 6.62 0.31
CA PRO A 237 22.12 6.69 -0.81
C PRO A 237 22.75 6.67 -2.20
N GLU A 238 23.87 7.36 -2.40
CA GLU A 238 24.59 7.43 -3.68
C GLU A 238 25.21 6.07 -4.05
N ALA A 239 25.74 5.36 -3.06
CA ALA A 239 26.31 4.04 -3.24
C ALA A 239 25.21 3.01 -3.58
N LEU A 240 24.07 3.07 -2.90
CA LEU A 240 22.91 2.24 -3.23
C LEU A 240 22.42 2.51 -4.67
N LEU A 241 22.32 3.78 -5.05
CA LEU A 241 21.86 4.18 -6.38
C LEU A 241 22.80 3.72 -7.50
N HIS A 242 24.11 3.75 -7.26
CA HIS A 242 25.10 3.19 -8.18
C HIS A 242 24.93 1.67 -8.33
N HIS A 243 24.79 0.96 -7.21
CA HIS A 243 24.61 -0.49 -7.22
C HIS A 243 23.33 -0.91 -7.96
N LEU A 244 22.22 -0.21 -7.72
CA LEU A 244 20.94 -0.46 -8.39
C LEU A 244 21.04 -0.35 -9.92
N LYS A 245 21.74 0.68 -10.42
CA LYS A 245 21.92 0.89 -11.86
C LYS A 245 22.76 -0.23 -12.48
N ALA A 246 23.87 -0.60 -11.82
CA ALA A 246 24.73 -1.68 -12.28
C ALA A 246 23.97 -3.02 -12.37
N ALA A 247 23.17 -3.36 -11.35
CA ALA A 247 22.36 -4.58 -11.35
C ALA A 247 21.32 -4.62 -12.47
N ILE A 248 20.65 -3.49 -12.76
CA ILE A 248 19.70 -3.36 -13.87
C ILE A 248 20.40 -3.56 -15.22
N ASP A 249 21.56 -2.92 -15.41
CA ASP A 249 22.30 -2.99 -16.68
C ASP A 249 22.79 -4.42 -16.94
N THR A 250 23.31 -5.11 -15.91
CA THR A 250 23.72 -6.52 -16.02
C THR A 250 22.56 -7.45 -16.37
N ALA A 251 21.37 -7.23 -15.80
CA ALA A 251 20.21 -8.09 -16.04
C ALA A 251 19.55 -7.90 -17.42
N LEU A 252 19.92 -6.85 -18.17
CA LEU A 252 19.36 -6.51 -19.49
C LEU A 252 20.33 -6.76 -20.66
N LEU A 253 21.54 -7.25 -20.38
CA LEU A 253 22.52 -7.72 -21.37
C LEU A 253 22.23 -9.17 -21.79
#